data_AF-A0A6I7N6T3-F1
#
_entry.id   AF-A0A6I7N6T3-F1
#
_cell.length_a   1.000
_cell.length_b   1.000
_cell.length_c   1.000
_cell.angle_alpha   90.00
_cell.angle_beta   90.00
_cell.angle_gamma   90.00
#
_symmetry.space_group_name_H-M   'P 1'
#
loop_
_entity.id
_entity.type
_entity.pdbx_description
1 polymer ?
#
loop_
_entity_poly.entity_id
_entity_poly.type
_entity_poly.pdbx_seq_one_letter_code
_entity_poly.pdbx_strand_id
1 'polypeptide(L)'
;MSLESNLNSSLFFTQKVGELHSRDLKIIPPDMPVFEAAKLMSAEKVACLFVGDPSIKGFVTDITLRDKVLAQNLSAEVPVGTIMDSKLVAISNDALLYEALLLMFKTKTRYLLVKDKDKYIGLISRNKILTAQYQGPFILIQSVKQSQHTEELAQKWKYVPNMVYRLVERGLRAQIINQIITTINDAIALRVIENTIREMGPAPASFVFMVLGSEGRSEQTLVTDQDNAIIYEDKANEQRELVRDYFLEFAEKVSAALDTIGFEFCKGGYMAKNPKWTHSLSHWKRNYESWITSSTPETMMKYATFFDCRAIYGDFTLLDELRAFMDQQLQHPTEKFFINLGTNALQYEPPLTFFRKHIKTFKIDGEEHFNIKHTMTPIVDLTRLFALKHRIFETNTGNRIEKLQSIGVFSSKEAKELNHAYYYLMGLRLEKQSLSMIRKGQKPVNYVAIKELTKVQMVTLVEIFKVIKEFQLKIKIEFTKNIF
;
A
#
# COMPACT_ATOMS: atom_id res chain seq x y z
N MET A 1 2.48 23.96 19.77
CA MET A 1 3.68 23.20 19.35
C MET A 1 3.82 22.02 20.30
N SER A 2 3.58 20.79 19.84
CA SER A 2 3.59 19.62 20.75
C SER A 2 5.01 19.23 21.14
N LEU A 3 5.19 18.84 22.40
CA LEU A 3 6.43 18.38 23.04
C LEU A 3 7.18 17.29 22.25
N GLU A 4 6.50 16.55 21.38
CA GLU A 4 7.10 15.50 20.54
C GLU A 4 7.83 16.01 19.29
N SER A 5 7.56 17.23 18.82
CA SER A 5 8.39 17.84 17.78
C SER A 5 9.83 18.11 18.28
N ASN A 6 9.98 18.33 19.59
CA ASN A 6 11.29 18.44 20.25
C ASN A 6 11.97 17.08 20.46
N LEU A 7 11.22 16.02 20.80
CA LEU A 7 11.77 14.67 21.05
C LEU A 7 12.43 14.02 19.83
N ASN A 8 11.92 14.28 18.62
CA ASN A 8 12.49 13.70 17.40
C ASN A 8 13.73 14.44 16.91
N SER A 9 13.78 15.76 17.12
CA SER A 9 15.04 16.49 16.98
C SER A 9 16.07 16.00 18.01
N SER A 10 15.65 15.67 19.24
CA SER A 10 16.56 15.17 20.28
C SER A 10 17.12 13.78 19.98
N LEU A 11 16.34 12.89 19.36
CA LEU A 11 16.81 11.55 18.96
C LEU A 11 18.01 11.59 18.01
N PHE A 12 18.09 12.56 17.10
CA PHE A 12 19.30 12.77 16.27
C PHE A 12 20.56 13.00 17.09
N PHE A 13 20.40 13.76 18.18
CA PHE A 13 21.48 14.15 19.05
C PHE A 13 21.84 13.06 20.07
N THR A 14 21.01 12.01 20.22
CA THR A 14 21.22 10.94 21.22
C THR A 14 21.37 9.54 20.63
N GLN A 15 20.99 9.30 19.37
CA GLN A 15 21.07 7.98 18.74
C GLN A 15 22.51 7.68 18.27
N LYS A 16 22.98 6.45 18.51
CA LYS A 16 24.29 5.98 18.06
C LYS A 16 24.29 5.48 16.61
N VAL A 17 25.45 5.54 15.95
CA VAL A 17 25.68 5.01 14.60
C VAL A 17 25.34 3.53 14.51
N GLY A 18 25.70 2.74 15.51
CA GLY A 18 25.45 1.28 15.53
C GLY A 18 24.00 0.87 15.63
N GLU A 19 23.14 1.75 16.11
CA GLU A 19 21.69 1.51 16.18
C GLU A 19 21.04 1.65 14.78
N LEU A 20 21.71 2.31 13.84
CA LEU A 20 21.35 2.25 12.43
C LEU A 20 22.05 1.06 11.79
N HIS A 21 21.30 -0.02 11.53
CA HIS A 21 21.78 -1.19 10.78
C HIS A 21 22.68 -0.74 9.61
N SER A 22 23.97 -1.04 9.75
CA SER A 22 24.99 -0.72 8.76
C SER A 22 24.98 -1.80 7.68
N ARG A 23 25.25 -1.40 6.43
CA ARG A 23 25.33 -2.38 5.35
C ARG A 23 26.62 -3.18 5.48
N ASP A 24 26.56 -4.46 5.15
CA ASP A 24 27.74 -5.33 5.08
C ASP A 24 28.80 -4.74 4.15
N LEU A 25 30.06 -4.87 4.57
CA LEU A 25 31.20 -4.45 3.78
C LEU A 25 31.48 -5.48 2.68
N LYS A 26 31.21 -5.11 1.43
CA LYS A 26 31.71 -5.85 0.28
C LYS A 26 33.09 -5.33 -0.09
N ILE A 27 34.10 -6.17 0.15
CA ILE A 27 35.50 -5.91 -0.15
C ILE A 27 35.85 -6.69 -1.41
N ILE A 28 36.41 -6.00 -2.40
CA ILE A 28 36.93 -6.56 -3.65
C ILE A 28 38.46 -6.39 -3.69
N PRO A 29 39.19 -7.28 -4.37
CA PRO A 29 40.64 -7.18 -4.44
C PRO A 29 41.06 -6.04 -5.40
N PRO A 30 42.23 -5.40 -5.18
CA PRO A 30 42.65 -4.21 -5.92
C PRO A 30 42.97 -4.46 -7.39
N ASP A 31 43.24 -5.71 -7.77
CA ASP A 31 43.52 -6.18 -9.13
C ASP A 31 42.25 -6.48 -9.94
N MET A 32 41.07 -6.56 -9.29
CA MET A 32 39.79 -6.78 -9.98
C MET A 32 39.58 -5.73 -11.09
N PRO A 33 39.21 -6.12 -12.32
CA PRO A 33 38.90 -5.18 -13.37
C PRO A 33 37.71 -4.27 -13.04
N VAL A 34 37.78 -3.01 -13.48
CA VAL A 34 36.70 -2.02 -13.28
C VAL A 34 35.34 -2.52 -13.80
N PHE A 35 35.29 -3.21 -14.94
CA PHE A 35 34.04 -3.72 -15.49
C PHE A 35 33.39 -4.80 -14.60
N GLU A 36 34.19 -5.64 -13.93
CA GLU A 36 33.69 -6.66 -13.02
C GLU A 36 33.13 -6.02 -11.76
N ALA A 37 33.82 -5.01 -11.22
CA ALA A 37 33.32 -4.24 -10.09
C ALA A 37 32.00 -3.54 -10.41
N ALA A 38 31.88 -2.93 -11.60
CA ALA A 38 30.62 -2.32 -12.05
C ALA A 38 29.48 -3.35 -12.21
N LYS A 39 29.79 -4.54 -12.74
CA LYS A 39 28.83 -5.66 -12.85
C LYS A 39 28.37 -6.13 -11.48
N LEU A 40 29.28 -6.26 -10.51
CA LEU A 40 28.98 -6.60 -9.13
C LEU A 40 28.12 -5.52 -8.47
N MET A 41 28.45 -4.24 -8.65
CA MET A 41 27.63 -3.12 -8.15
C MET A 41 26.20 -3.18 -8.67
N SER A 42 26.03 -3.49 -9.96
CA SER A 42 24.71 -3.64 -10.60
C SER A 42 23.93 -4.83 -10.05
N ALA A 43 24.56 -6.01 -9.99
CA ALA A 43 23.94 -7.25 -9.49
C ALA A 43 23.49 -7.11 -8.03
N GLU A 44 24.33 -6.53 -7.19
CA GLU A 44 24.10 -6.37 -5.74
C GLU A 44 23.30 -5.09 -5.41
N LYS A 45 23.03 -4.24 -6.40
CA LYS A 45 22.35 -2.93 -6.24
C LYS A 45 23.04 -2.04 -5.20
N VAL A 46 24.37 -1.99 -5.22
CA VAL A 46 25.21 -1.17 -4.32
C VAL A 46 25.90 -0.04 -5.08
N ALA A 47 25.96 1.14 -4.46
CA ALA A 47 26.59 2.34 -5.04
C ALA A 47 28.04 2.55 -4.58
N CYS A 48 28.60 1.61 -3.81
CA CYS A 48 29.95 1.66 -3.26
C CYS A 48 30.48 0.23 -3.03
N LEU A 49 31.71 -0.03 -3.46
CA LEU A 49 32.50 -1.21 -3.10
C LEU A 49 33.80 -0.79 -2.43
N PHE A 50 34.25 -1.55 -1.45
CA PHE A 50 35.55 -1.32 -0.80
C PHE A 50 36.63 -2.10 -1.51
N VAL A 51 37.80 -1.49 -1.65
CA VAL A 51 38.95 -2.10 -2.32
C VAL A 51 40.01 -2.42 -1.27
N GLY A 52 40.43 -3.67 -1.20
CA GLY A 52 41.38 -4.10 -0.19
C GLY A 52 41.69 -5.59 -0.21
N ASP A 53 42.91 -5.92 0.18
CA ASP A 53 43.37 -7.27 0.50
C ASP A 53 44.67 -7.16 1.33
N PRO A 54 44.75 -7.66 2.59
CA PRO A 54 43.66 -8.18 3.43
C PRO A 54 42.85 -7.06 4.13
N SER A 55 43.33 -5.81 4.06
CA SER A 55 42.72 -4.64 4.70
C SER A 55 42.17 -3.66 3.66
N ILE A 56 41.14 -2.91 4.03
CA ILE A 56 40.53 -1.88 3.18
C ILE A 56 41.54 -0.75 2.95
N LYS A 57 41.88 -0.52 1.68
CA LYS A 57 42.81 0.53 1.22
C LYS A 57 42.09 1.70 0.56
N GLY A 58 40.89 1.48 0.06
CA GLY A 58 40.10 2.49 -0.61
C GLY A 58 38.68 2.03 -0.91
N PHE A 59 37.99 2.80 -1.75
CA PHE A 59 36.65 2.48 -2.22
C PHE A 59 36.41 3.00 -3.63
N VAL A 60 35.42 2.43 -4.31
CA VAL A 60 34.93 2.86 -5.62
C VAL A 60 33.43 3.10 -5.55
N THR A 61 32.95 4.15 -6.21
CA THR A 61 31.53 4.53 -6.28
C THR A 61 31.11 4.79 -7.72
N ASP A 62 29.81 4.96 -7.97
CA ASP A 62 29.29 5.38 -9.27
C ASP A 62 29.96 6.67 -9.78
N ILE A 63 30.31 7.58 -8.87
CA ILE A 63 31.04 8.82 -9.17
C ILE A 63 32.47 8.51 -9.62
N THR A 64 33.14 7.57 -8.95
CA THR A 64 34.49 7.13 -9.32
C THR A 64 34.50 6.53 -10.72
N LEU A 65 33.54 5.65 -11.02
CA LEU A 65 33.39 5.04 -12.35
C LEU A 65 33.11 6.10 -13.42
N ARG A 66 32.18 7.01 -13.16
CA ARG A 66 31.85 8.10 -14.10
C ARG A 66 33.04 9.05 -14.34
N ASP A 67 33.68 9.52 -13.28
CA ASP A 67 34.65 10.63 -13.36
C ASP A 67 36.07 10.16 -13.72
N LYS A 68 36.47 8.95 -13.32
CA LYS A 68 37.82 8.42 -13.57
C LYS A 68 37.89 7.40 -14.70
N VAL A 69 36.78 6.77 -15.06
CA VAL A 69 36.76 5.77 -16.14
C VAL A 69 36.11 6.37 -17.37
N LEU A 70 34.80 6.66 -17.31
CA LEU A 70 34.04 7.10 -18.48
C LEU A 70 34.47 8.49 -18.97
N ALA A 71 34.56 9.48 -18.08
CA ALA A 71 34.92 10.84 -18.45
C ALA A 71 36.37 10.97 -18.97
N GLN A 72 37.25 10.04 -18.59
CA GLN A 72 38.65 10.02 -19.03
C GLN A 72 38.90 9.02 -20.16
N ASN A 73 37.85 8.34 -20.64
CA ASN A 73 37.94 7.28 -21.65
C ASN A 73 38.98 6.19 -21.29
N LEU A 74 39.06 5.84 -20.01
CA LEU A 74 39.94 4.79 -19.50
C LEU A 74 39.34 3.42 -19.84
N SER A 75 40.19 2.44 -20.18
CA SER A 75 39.73 1.06 -20.39
C SER A 75 39.08 0.51 -19.11
N ALA A 76 37.96 -0.18 -19.26
CA ALA A 76 37.28 -0.83 -18.13
C ALA A 76 38.00 -2.10 -17.65
N GLU A 77 39.05 -2.54 -18.35
CA GLU A 77 39.89 -3.67 -17.94
C GLU A 77 40.95 -3.29 -16.89
N VAL A 78 41.19 -1.99 -16.68
CA VAL A 78 42.17 -1.56 -15.69
C VAL A 78 41.77 -2.02 -14.28
N PRO A 79 42.75 -2.29 -13.39
CA PRO A 79 42.46 -2.65 -12.01
C PRO A 79 41.74 -1.55 -11.23
N VAL A 80 40.74 -1.92 -10.42
CA VAL A 80 40.01 -0.98 -9.56
C VAL A 80 40.90 -0.21 -8.59
N GLY A 81 42.03 -0.80 -8.16
CA GLY A 81 43.01 -0.16 -7.31
C GLY A 81 43.65 1.09 -7.93
N THR A 82 43.62 1.24 -9.26
CA THR A 82 44.14 2.43 -9.96
C THR A 82 43.20 3.62 -9.90
N ILE A 83 41.89 3.36 -9.82
CA ILE A 83 40.85 4.41 -9.80
C ILE A 83 40.28 4.66 -8.40
N MET A 84 40.53 3.78 -7.43
CA MET A 84 39.93 3.90 -6.09
C MET A 84 40.21 5.25 -5.43
N ASP A 85 39.30 5.68 -4.57
CA ASP A 85 39.55 6.76 -3.63
C ASP A 85 40.16 6.15 -2.35
N SER A 86 41.33 6.64 -1.94
CA SER A 86 42.06 6.17 -0.76
C SER A 86 41.71 6.94 0.50
N LYS A 87 40.90 8.00 0.42
CA LYS A 87 40.52 8.83 1.58
C LYS A 87 39.42 8.17 2.38
N LEU A 88 39.80 7.19 3.19
CA LEU A 88 38.91 6.50 4.11
C LEU A 88 38.57 7.42 5.30
N VAL A 89 37.29 7.75 5.45
CA VAL A 89 36.78 8.44 6.63
C VAL A 89 35.96 7.44 7.43
N ALA A 90 36.33 7.25 8.69
CA ALA A 90 35.69 6.29 9.58
C ALA A 90 35.10 6.98 10.80
N ILE A 91 34.12 6.31 11.42
CA ILE A 91 33.49 6.75 12.66
C ILE A 91 33.23 5.55 13.57
N SER A 92 33.28 5.77 14.88
CA SER A 92 32.95 4.74 15.87
C SER A 92 31.48 4.34 15.78
N ASN A 93 31.21 3.05 16.00
CA ASN A 93 29.87 2.49 16.18
C ASN A 93 29.10 3.15 17.33
N ASP A 94 29.83 3.62 18.35
CA ASP A 94 29.28 4.32 19.52
C ASP A 94 29.08 5.83 19.32
N ALA A 95 29.56 6.39 18.20
CA ALA A 95 29.39 7.81 17.92
C ALA A 95 27.92 8.16 17.66
N LEU A 96 27.56 9.41 17.89
CA LEU A 96 26.21 9.90 17.70
C LEU A 96 25.95 10.26 16.23
N LEU A 97 24.70 10.16 15.78
CA LEU A 97 24.35 10.40 14.38
C LEU A 97 24.66 11.83 13.91
N TYR A 98 24.53 12.83 14.80
CA TYR A 98 24.89 14.20 14.47
C TYR A 98 26.40 14.38 14.26
N GLU A 99 27.24 13.66 15.00
CA GLU A 99 28.69 13.66 14.83
C GLU A 99 29.07 13.07 13.46
N ALA A 100 28.39 11.99 13.07
CA ALA A 100 28.53 11.40 11.74
C ALA A 100 28.18 12.40 10.63
N LEU A 101 27.07 13.13 10.77
CA LEU A 101 26.65 14.10 9.76
C LEU A 101 27.61 15.29 9.68
N LEU A 102 28.07 15.82 10.82
CA LEU A 102 29.08 16.88 10.88
C LEU A 102 30.40 16.44 10.25
N LEU A 103 30.85 15.21 10.52
CA LEU A 103 32.04 14.64 9.92
C LEU A 103 31.91 14.53 8.39
N MET A 104 30.74 14.11 7.89
CA MET A 104 30.46 14.08 6.45
C MET A 104 30.51 15.47 5.81
N PHE A 105 29.94 16.50 6.46
CA PHE A 105 30.04 17.88 5.97
C PHE A 105 31.48 18.38 5.96
N LYS A 106 32.23 18.17 7.04
CA LYS A 106 33.63 18.59 7.18
C LYS A 106 34.54 17.94 6.14
N THR A 107 34.35 16.65 5.89
CA THR A 107 35.20 15.88 4.97
C THR A 107 34.70 15.86 3.53
N LYS A 108 33.48 16.34 3.29
CA LYS A 108 32.73 16.26 2.02
C LYS A 108 32.48 14.81 1.55
N THR A 109 32.67 13.82 2.41
CA THR A 109 32.33 12.42 2.09
C THR A 109 30.83 12.17 2.20
N ARG A 110 30.31 11.25 1.39
CA ARG A 110 28.91 10.77 1.48
C ARG A 110 28.77 9.50 2.32
N TYR A 111 29.89 8.87 2.63
CA TYR A 111 29.97 7.54 3.23
C TYR A 111 31.00 7.56 4.36
N LEU A 112 30.65 6.96 5.49
CA LEU A 112 31.56 6.72 6.61
C LEU A 112 31.67 5.23 6.85
N LEU A 113 32.91 4.74 6.98
CA LEU A 113 33.17 3.41 7.50
C LEU A 113 32.82 3.37 8.99
N VAL A 114 32.02 2.39 9.40
CA VAL A 114 31.68 2.17 10.80
C VAL A 114 32.72 1.22 11.40
N LYS A 115 33.36 1.67 12.48
CA LYS A 115 34.33 0.89 13.25
C LYS A 115 33.75 0.45 14.57
N ASP A 116 33.94 -0.81 14.92
CA ASP A 116 33.90 -1.28 16.30
C ASP A 116 35.34 -1.61 16.71
N LYS A 117 35.87 -0.82 17.65
CA LYS A 117 37.30 -0.80 18.00
C LYS A 117 38.16 -0.60 16.74
N ASP A 118 39.03 -1.55 16.43
CA ASP A 118 39.94 -1.49 15.27
C ASP A 118 39.38 -2.17 14.01
N LYS A 119 38.17 -2.74 14.07
CA LYS A 119 37.58 -3.48 12.96
C LYS A 119 36.51 -2.65 12.25
N TYR A 120 36.59 -2.60 10.92
CA TYR A 120 35.49 -2.11 10.10
C TYR A 120 34.36 -3.14 10.10
N ILE A 121 33.18 -2.73 10.58
CA ILE A 121 32.02 -3.62 10.71
C ILE A 121 30.91 -3.29 9.71
N GLY A 122 30.95 -2.11 9.09
CA GLY A 122 29.89 -1.70 8.17
C GLY A 122 30.11 -0.34 7.55
N LEU A 123 29.10 0.12 6.80
CA LEU A 123 29.05 1.43 6.16
C LEU A 123 27.76 2.16 6.53
N ILE A 124 27.88 3.47 6.77
CA ILE A 124 26.74 4.39 6.87
C ILE A 124 26.83 5.49 5.81
N SER A 125 25.70 5.80 5.16
CA SER A 125 25.62 6.86 4.15
C SER A 125 24.90 8.10 4.67
N ARG A 126 25.21 9.26 4.10
CA ARG A 126 24.53 10.52 4.43
C ARG A 126 23.02 10.40 4.24
N ASN A 127 22.60 9.75 3.16
CA ASN A 127 21.19 9.49 2.92
C ASN A 127 20.60 8.63 4.04
N LYS A 128 21.27 7.56 4.49
CA LYS A 128 20.81 6.71 5.60
C LYS A 128 20.58 7.53 6.88
N ILE A 129 21.52 8.41 7.25
CA ILE A 129 21.41 9.30 8.42
C ILE A 129 20.22 10.26 8.26
N LEU A 130 20.14 10.95 7.13
CA LEU A 130 19.06 11.93 6.88
C LEU A 130 17.69 11.24 6.77
N THR A 131 17.61 10.03 6.23
CA THR A 131 16.38 9.23 6.18
C THR A 131 15.99 8.69 7.55
N ALA A 132 16.95 8.39 8.44
CA ALA A 132 16.65 8.03 9.82
C ALA A 132 15.97 9.19 10.57
N GLN A 133 16.32 10.43 10.21
CA GLN A 133 15.76 11.64 10.79
C GLN A 133 14.41 12.03 10.22
N TYR A 134 14.20 11.81 8.93
CA TYR A 134 12.96 12.19 8.26
C TYR A 134 11.93 11.06 8.27
N GLN A 135 10.98 11.12 9.22
CA GLN A 135 9.80 10.24 9.22
C GLN A 135 8.66 10.78 8.32
N GLY A 136 9.03 11.31 7.15
CA GLY A 136 8.08 11.72 6.12
C GLY A 136 7.58 10.50 5.33
N PRO A 137 6.38 10.56 4.74
CA PRO A 137 5.80 9.45 3.99
C PRO A 137 6.72 8.92 2.88
N PHE A 138 7.39 9.82 2.15
CA PHE A 138 8.29 9.44 1.06
C PHE A 138 9.54 8.68 1.53
N ILE A 139 10.09 9.04 2.69
CA ILE A 139 11.25 8.34 3.25
C ILE A 139 10.83 6.96 3.77
N LEU A 140 9.65 6.86 4.39
CA LEU A 140 9.10 5.58 4.81
C LEU A 140 8.94 4.63 3.60
N ILE A 141 8.33 5.11 2.51
CA ILE A 141 8.18 4.35 1.25
C ILE A 141 9.55 3.90 0.72
N GLN A 142 10.54 4.81 0.68
CA GLN A 142 11.90 4.47 0.23
C GLN A 142 12.55 3.42 1.13
N SER A 143 12.36 3.51 2.45
CA SER A 143 12.91 2.55 3.40
C SER A 143 12.26 1.18 3.26
N VAL A 144 10.95 1.10 3.01
CA VAL A 144 10.22 -0.15 2.72
C VAL A 144 10.83 -0.83 1.50
N LYS A 145 11.03 -0.08 0.41
CA LYS A 145 11.63 -0.60 -0.83
C LYS A 145 13.04 -1.16 -0.66
N GLN A 146 13.78 -0.75 0.38
CA GLN A 146 15.14 -1.23 0.65
C GLN A 146 15.20 -2.36 1.69
N SER A 147 14.08 -2.68 2.35
CA SER A 147 14.05 -3.72 3.38
C SER A 147 14.28 -5.08 2.77
N GLN A 148 15.07 -5.93 3.43
CA GLN A 148 15.29 -7.30 2.98
C GLN A 148 14.53 -8.34 3.80
N HIS A 149 14.12 -7.99 5.02
CA HIS A 149 13.52 -8.91 5.99
C HIS A 149 12.09 -8.49 6.39
N THR A 150 11.25 -9.48 6.71
CA THR A 150 9.85 -9.30 7.11
C THR A 150 9.73 -8.51 8.42
N GLU A 151 10.65 -8.73 9.37
CA GLU A 151 10.69 -8.06 10.66
C GLU A 151 10.94 -6.56 10.50
N GLU A 152 11.81 -6.18 9.57
CA GLU A 152 12.07 -4.78 9.25
C GLU A 152 10.85 -4.09 8.62
N LEU A 153 10.05 -4.83 7.82
CA LEU A 153 8.80 -4.33 7.25
C LEU A 153 7.74 -4.16 8.36
N ALA A 154 7.66 -5.10 9.30
CA ALA A 154 6.80 -5.02 10.48
C ALA A 154 7.11 -3.79 11.33
N GLN A 155 8.39 -3.51 11.58
CA GLN A 155 8.82 -2.30 12.28
C GLN A 155 8.39 -1.03 11.52
N LYS A 156 8.57 -1.00 10.19
CA LYS A 156 8.16 0.13 9.34
C LYS A 156 6.65 0.37 9.39
N TRP A 157 5.86 -0.71 9.32
CA TRP A 157 4.40 -0.65 9.41
C TRP A 157 3.92 -0.05 10.73
N LYS A 158 4.58 -0.37 11.85
CA LYS A 158 4.25 0.19 13.18
C LYS A 158 4.37 1.72 13.25
N TYR A 159 5.13 2.37 12.36
CA TYR A 159 5.22 3.84 12.31
C TYR A 159 4.07 4.51 11.53
N VAL A 160 3.35 3.77 10.69
CA VAL A 160 2.29 4.33 9.82
C VAL A 160 1.17 5.00 10.62
N PRO A 161 0.64 4.43 11.72
CA PRO A 161 -0.39 5.10 12.53
C PRO A 161 0.02 6.48 13.03
N ASN A 162 1.27 6.64 13.51
CA ASN A 162 1.76 7.93 14.00
C ASN A 162 1.94 8.93 12.87
N MET A 163 2.44 8.48 11.71
CA MET A 163 2.52 9.30 10.52
C MET A 163 1.12 9.79 10.10
N VAL A 164 0.14 8.89 10.00
CA VAL A 164 -1.25 9.23 9.65
C VAL A 164 -1.83 10.23 10.64
N TYR A 165 -1.67 10.01 11.94
CA TYR A 165 -2.09 10.94 12.99
C TYR A 165 -1.57 12.37 12.74
N ARG A 166 -0.26 12.50 12.47
CA ARG A 166 0.37 13.81 12.20
C ARG A 166 -0.14 14.47 10.92
N LEU A 167 -0.45 13.68 9.87
CA LEU A 167 -1.00 14.22 8.62
C LEU A 167 -2.45 14.71 8.83
N VAL A 168 -3.25 13.97 9.59
CA VAL A 168 -4.61 14.37 9.95
C VAL A 168 -4.60 15.64 10.80
N GLU A 169 -3.76 15.74 11.84
CA GLU A 169 -3.67 16.94 12.69
C GLU A 169 -3.22 18.20 11.91
N ARG A 170 -2.48 18.03 10.82
CA ARG A 170 -2.07 19.12 9.92
C ARG A 170 -3.14 19.49 8.89
N GLY A 171 -4.31 18.85 8.93
CA GLY A 171 -5.43 19.14 8.04
C GLY A 171 -5.23 18.66 6.59
N LEU A 172 -4.37 17.67 6.35
CA LEU A 172 -4.26 17.09 5.02
C LEU A 172 -5.56 16.41 4.62
N ARG A 173 -5.93 16.53 3.33
CA ARG A 173 -7.12 15.89 2.78
C ARG A 173 -7.01 14.37 2.89
N ALA A 174 -8.11 13.73 3.31
CA ALA A 174 -8.19 12.28 3.47
C ALA A 174 -7.71 11.51 2.22
N GLN A 175 -8.12 11.98 1.03
CA GLN A 175 -7.67 11.43 -0.27
C GLN A 175 -6.15 11.29 -0.38
N ILE A 176 -5.39 12.31 0.04
CA ILE A 176 -3.92 12.32 -0.02
C ILE A 176 -3.37 11.32 1.00
N ILE A 177 -3.97 11.26 2.20
CA ILE A 177 -3.56 10.33 3.26
C ILE A 177 -3.79 8.88 2.82
N ASN A 178 -4.93 8.55 2.22
CA ASN A 178 -5.20 7.22 1.67
C ASN A 178 -4.18 6.85 0.59
N GLN A 179 -3.86 7.77 -0.33
CA GLN A 179 -2.84 7.52 -1.36
C GLN A 179 -1.46 7.20 -0.75
N ILE A 180 -1.07 7.91 0.32
CA ILE A 180 0.17 7.62 1.05
C ILE A 180 0.12 6.23 1.69
N ILE A 181 -0.98 5.90 2.39
CA ILE A 181 -1.16 4.58 3.03
C ILE A 181 -1.08 3.48 1.98
N THR A 182 -1.84 3.59 0.88
CA THR A 182 -1.82 2.62 -0.21
C THR A 182 -0.43 2.47 -0.81
N THR A 183 0.31 3.56 -1.03
CA THR A 183 1.67 3.47 -1.59
C THR A 183 2.61 2.70 -0.66
N ILE A 184 2.44 2.85 0.65
CA ILE A 184 3.23 2.09 1.64
C ILE A 184 2.81 0.62 1.64
N ASN A 185 1.51 0.33 1.67
CA ASN A 185 0.96 -1.03 1.65
C ASN A 185 1.41 -1.80 0.40
N ASP A 186 1.24 -1.20 -0.78
CA ASP A 186 1.71 -1.77 -2.05
C ASP A 186 3.21 -2.03 -2.01
N ALA A 187 4.02 -1.09 -1.50
CA ALA A 187 5.47 -1.26 -1.42
C ALA A 187 5.88 -2.41 -0.46
N ILE A 188 5.13 -2.62 0.63
CA ILE A 188 5.31 -3.74 1.54
C ILE A 188 4.93 -5.05 0.85
N ALA A 189 3.74 -5.12 0.26
CA ALA A 189 3.24 -6.31 -0.43
C ALA A 189 4.17 -6.73 -1.57
N LEU A 190 4.63 -5.77 -2.38
CA LEU A 190 5.65 -5.97 -3.41
C LEU A 190 6.93 -6.60 -2.85
N ARG A 191 7.44 -6.07 -1.73
CA ARG A 191 8.66 -6.61 -1.11
C ARG A 191 8.47 -8.03 -0.60
N VAL A 192 7.31 -8.33 0.00
CA VAL A 192 6.96 -9.68 0.44
C VAL A 192 6.90 -10.63 -0.75
N ILE A 193 6.18 -10.27 -1.81
CA ILE A 193 6.05 -11.08 -3.03
C ILE A 193 7.42 -11.37 -3.65
N GLU A 194 8.27 -10.34 -3.82
CA GLU A 194 9.62 -10.49 -4.37
C GLU A 194 10.51 -11.42 -3.53
N ASN A 195 10.40 -11.33 -2.20
CA ASN A 195 11.15 -12.21 -1.30
C ASN A 195 10.64 -13.65 -1.37
N THR A 196 9.32 -13.86 -1.38
CA THR A 196 8.73 -15.21 -1.50
C THR A 196 9.13 -15.88 -2.82
N ILE A 197 9.15 -15.14 -3.93
CA ILE A 197 9.62 -15.68 -5.23
C ILE A 197 11.11 -16.04 -5.17
N ARG A 198 11.93 -15.23 -4.51
CA ARG A 198 13.36 -15.55 -4.34
C ARG A 198 13.57 -16.85 -3.55
N GLU A 199 12.72 -17.10 -2.55
CA GLU A 199 12.78 -18.31 -1.73
C GLU A 199 12.23 -19.55 -2.46
N MET A 200 11.14 -19.42 -3.21
CA MET A 200 10.47 -20.53 -3.89
C MET A 200 11.08 -20.87 -5.25
N GLY A 201 11.79 -19.92 -5.87
CA GLY A 201 12.21 -20.01 -7.26
C GLY A 201 11.22 -19.33 -8.22
N PRO A 202 11.53 -19.30 -9.53
CA PRO A 202 10.70 -18.63 -10.52
C PRO A 202 9.32 -19.29 -10.66
N ALA A 203 8.29 -18.47 -10.89
CA ALA A 203 6.94 -18.98 -11.14
C ALA A 203 6.89 -19.83 -12.43
N PRO A 204 6.16 -20.97 -12.43
CA PRO A 204 6.08 -21.88 -13.58
C PRO A 204 5.17 -21.36 -14.71
N ALA A 205 4.53 -20.21 -14.51
CA ALA A 205 3.63 -19.57 -15.45
C ALA A 205 3.57 -18.05 -15.19
N SER A 206 3.28 -17.26 -16.22
CA SER A 206 2.95 -15.85 -16.05
C SER A 206 1.73 -15.69 -15.14
N PHE A 207 1.78 -14.72 -14.22
CA PHE A 207 0.69 -14.48 -13.27
C PHE A 207 0.61 -13.01 -12.89
N VAL A 208 -0.53 -12.61 -12.35
CA VAL A 208 -0.74 -11.33 -11.69
C VAL A 208 -1.28 -11.56 -10.29
N PHE A 209 -0.67 -10.88 -9.32
CA PHE A 209 -1.21 -10.72 -7.98
C PHE A 209 -2.03 -9.43 -7.95
N MET A 210 -3.32 -9.55 -7.65
CA MET A 210 -4.25 -8.43 -7.57
C MET A 210 -4.79 -8.27 -6.16
N VAL A 211 -5.08 -7.03 -5.82
CA VAL A 211 -5.73 -6.62 -4.57
C VAL A 211 -7.18 -6.24 -4.85
N LEU A 212 -8.04 -6.39 -3.84
CA LEU A 212 -9.49 -6.26 -3.97
C LEU A 212 -10.04 -5.21 -2.99
N GLY A 213 -11.33 -4.89 -3.11
CA GLY A 213 -12.03 -4.08 -2.14
C GLY A 213 -11.34 -2.74 -1.88
N SER A 214 -11.17 -2.35 -0.61
CA SER A 214 -10.59 -1.04 -0.29
C SER A 214 -9.13 -0.88 -0.73
N GLU A 215 -8.38 -1.96 -0.86
CA GLU A 215 -7.01 -1.93 -1.38
C GLU A 215 -6.99 -1.74 -2.90
N GLY A 216 -7.88 -2.44 -3.59
CA GLY A 216 -8.07 -2.30 -5.03
C GLY A 216 -8.60 -0.92 -5.44
N ARG A 217 -9.33 -0.23 -4.56
CA ARG A 217 -9.77 1.17 -4.73
C ARG A 217 -8.73 2.21 -4.30
N SER A 218 -7.61 1.82 -3.67
CA SER A 218 -6.65 2.74 -3.06
C SER A 218 -7.27 3.62 -1.96
N GLU A 219 -8.10 3.01 -1.11
CA GLU A 219 -8.89 3.64 -0.04
C GLU A 219 -8.65 3.00 1.33
N GLN A 220 -7.58 2.22 1.47
CA GLN A 220 -7.20 1.58 2.73
C GLN A 220 -6.94 2.62 3.84
N THR A 221 -7.20 2.19 5.06
CA THR A 221 -6.97 2.98 6.28
C THR A 221 -6.06 2.19 7.23
N LEU A 222 -6.04 2.54 8.53
CA LEU A 222 -5.22 1.83 9.53
C LEU A 222 -5.85 0.51 10.01
N VAL A 223 -7.14 0.30 9.77
CA VAL A 223 -7.75 -1.04 9.84
C VAL A 223 -7.49 -1.69 8.50
N THR A 224 -6.59 -2.67 8.47
CA THR A 224 -6.23 -3.38 7.25
C THR A 224 -6.35 -4.88 7.45
N ASP A 225 -7.11 -5.50 6.57
CA ASP A 225 -7.11 -6.93 6.28
C ASP A 225 -6.46 -7.19 4.91
N GLN A 226 -6.22 -8.46 4.62
CA GLN A 226 -5.70 -8.89 3.32
C GLN A 226 -6.84 -9.25 2.37
N ASP A 227 -7.05 -8.45 1.33
CA ASP A 227 -8.03 -8.72 0.28
C ASP A 227 -7.29 -8.86 -1.06
N ASN A 228 -6.97 -10.09 -1.46
CA ASN A 228 -6.13 -10.35 -2.64
C ASN A 228 -6.50 -11.66 -3.37
N ALA A 229 -6.00 -11.79 -4.59
CA ALA A 229 -6.26 -12.92 -5.48
C ALA A 229 -5.14 -13.06 -6.52
N ILE A 230 -5.01 -14.25 -7.11
CA ILE A 230 -4.04 -14.56 -8.16
C ILE A 230 -4.77 -15.02 -9.42
N ILE A 231 -4.34 -14.45 -10.55
CA ILE A 231 -4.67 -14.92 -11.89
C ILE A 231 -3.37 -15.43 -12.52
N TYR A 232 -3.35 -16.66 -13.02
CA TYR A 232 -2.23 -17.18 -13.82
C TYR A 232 -2.67 -17.54 -15.25
N GLU A 233 -1.73 -17.53 -16.19
CA GLU A 233 -2.01 -17.94 -17.57
C GLU A 233 -2.49 -19.40 -17.63
N ASP A 234 -3.34 -19.71 -18.61
CA ASP A 234 -3.78 -21.08 -18.83
C ASP A 234 -2.63 -21.96 -19.34
N LYS A 235 -2.45 -23.13 -18.73
CA LYS A 235 -1.46 -24.14 -19.15
C LYS A 235 -2.13 -25.42 -19.62
N ALA A 236 -1.37 -26.21 -20.38
CA ALA A 236 -1.78 -27.55 -20.82
C ALA A 236 -2.15 -28.43 -19.61
N ASN A 237 -3.08 -29.38 -19.80
CA ASN A 237 -3.66 -30.17 -18.71
C ASN A 237 -2.61 -30.82 -17.80
N GLU A 238 -1.54 -31.34 -18.39
CA GLU A 238 -0.44 -32.03 -17.69
C GLU A 238 0.33 -31.12 -16.71
N GLN A 239 0.31 -29.80 -16.92
CA GLN A 239 1.00 -28.83 -16.05
C GLN A 239 0.06 -28.11 -15.07
N ARG A 240 -1.27 -28.31 -15.19
CA ARG A 240 -2.26 -27.53 -14.42
C ARG A 240 -2.13 -27.71 -12.92
N GLU A 241 -1.96 -28.94 -12.46
CA GLU A 241 -1.84 -29.24 -11.02
C GLU A 241 -0.54 -28.65 -10.46
N LEU A 242 0.60 -28.89 -11.11
CA LEU A 242 1.89 -28.36 -10.69
C LEU A 242 1.92 -26.82 -10.61
N VAL A 243 1.33 -26.14 -11.60
CA VAL A 243 1.23 -24.68 -11.62
C VAL A 243 0.31 -24.18 -10.51
N ARG A 244 -0.82 -24.87 -10.30
CA ARG A 244 -1.78 -24.52 -9.25
C ARG A 244 -1.16 -24.68 -7.86
N ASP A 245 -0.45 -25.77 -7.62
CA ASP A 245 0.18 -26.08 -6.33
C ASP A 245 1.24 -25.03 -5.99
N TYR A 246 2.08 -24.66 -6.96
CA TYR A 246 3.04 -23.56 -6.79
C TYR A 246 2.36 -22.26 -6.35
N PHE A 247 1.28 -21.85 -7.01
CA PHE A 247 0.61 -20.59 -6.67
C PHE A 247 -0.16 -20.64 -5.35
N LEU A 248 -0.67 -21.80 -4.94
CA LEU A 248 -1.29 -21.97 -3.63
C LEU A 248 -0.25 -21.90 -2.50
N GLU A 249 0.92 -22.53 -2.66
CA GLU A 249 2.01 -22.41 -1.70
C GLU A 249 2.53 -20.96 -1.65
N PHE A 250 2.72 -20.32 -2.81
CA PHE A 250 3.13 -18.93 -2.92
C PHE A 250 2.14 -17.99 -2.20
N ALA A 251 0.84 -18.19 -2.41
CA ALA A 251 -0.19 -17.39 -1.76
C ALA A 251 -0.19 -17.58 -0.23
N GLU A 252 0.02 -18.81 0.26
CA GLU A 252 0.12 -19.08 1.70
C GLU A 252 1.30 -18.35 2.32
N LYS A 253 2.49 -18.43 1.70
CA LYS A 253 3.71 -17.74 2.19
C LYS A 253 3.57 -16.22 2.18
N VAL A 254 3.04 -15.65 1.10
CA VAL A 254 2.78 -14.19 1.02
C VAL A 254 1.80 -13.77 2.10
N SER A 255 0.70 -14.50 2.28
CA SER A 255 -0.30 -14.17 3.30
C SER A 255 0.26 -14.27 4.72
N ALA A 256 1.05 -15.30 5.03
CA ALA A 256 1.67 -15.46 6.35
C ALA A 256 2.69 -14.35 6.67
N ALA A 257 3.48 -13.93 5.68
CA ALA A 257 4.44 -12.84 5.84
C ALA A 257 3.73 -11.49 6.04
N LEU A 258 2.66 -11.22 5.29
CA LEU A 258 1.83 -10.02 5.47
C LEU A 258 1.15 -9.98 6.85
N ASP A 259 0.65 -11.11 7.33
CA ASP A 259 0.05 -11.22 8.68
C ASP A 259 1.09 -10.92 9.77
N THR A 260 2.31 -11.48 9.63
CA THR A 260 3.44 -11.19 10.51
C THR A 260 3.80 -9.69 10.56
N ILE A 261 3.68 -8.98 9.43
CA ILE A 261 3.93 -7.54 9.36
C ILE A 261 2.84 -6.73 10.07
N GLY A 262 1.60 -7.25 10.10
CA GLY A 262 0.45 -6.62 10.74
C GLY A 262 -0.74 -6.40 9.82
N PHE A 263 -0.80 -7.08 8.67
CA PHE A 263 -1.96 -7.13 7.78
C PHE A 263 -2.78 -8.37 8.12
N GLU A 264 -3.82 -8.23 8.94
CA GLU A 264 -4.59 -9.37 9.47
C GLU A 264 -5.23 -10.20 8.34
N PHE A 265 -5.34 -11.52 8.53
CA PHE A 265 -6.13 -12.35 7.63
C PHE A 265 -7.59 -11.85 7.51
N CYS A 266 -8.08 -11.78 6.26
CA CYS A 266 -9.46 -11.42 5.98
C CYS A 266 -10.43 -12.49 6.49
N LYS A 267 -11.32 -12.07 7.39
CA LYS A 267 -12.38 -12.92 7.96
C LYS A 267 -13.44 -13.33 6.92
N GLY A 268 -13.54 -12.59 5.80
CA GLY A 268 -14.42 -12.90 4.68
C GLY A 268 -13.86 -13.95 3.72
N GLY A 269 -12.57 -14.30 3.86
CA GLY A 269 -11.92 -15.32 3.03
C GLY A 269 -11.59 -14.88 1.60
N TYR A 270 -11.50 -13.57 1.33
CA TYR A 270 -11.14 -12.99 0.02
C TYR A 270 -9.62 -12.87 -0.16
N MET A 271 -8.92 -13.98 -0.01
CA MET A 271 -7.47 -14.05 -0.06
C MET A 271 -6.98 -15.08 -1.06
N ALA A 272 -5.85 -14.84 -1.71
CA ALA A 272 -5.23 -15.75 -2.67
C ALA A 272 -4.95 -17.14 -2.05
N LYS A 273 -4.66 -17.23 -0.75
CA LYS A 273 -4.48 -18.53 -0.08
C LYS A 273 -5.76 -19.37 -0.01
N ASN A 274 -6.93 -18.77 -0.21
CA ASN A 274 -8.15 -19.53 -0.45
C ASN A 274 -8.11 -20.08 -1.89
N PRO A 275 -8.19 -21.41 -2.10
CA PRO A 275 -8.06 -22.00 -3.44
C PRO A 275 -9.08 -21.49 -4.47
N LYS A 276 -10.19 -20.89 -4.03
CA LYS A 276 -11.18 -20.25 -4.91
C LYS A 276 -10.64 -19.01 -5.64
N TRP A 277 -9.63 -18.33 -5.06
CA TRP A 277 -9.12 -17.04 -5.52
C TRP A 277 -7.70 -17.12 -6.10
N THR A 278 -7.24 -18.34 -6.37
CA THR A 278 -5.97 -18.61 -7.06
C THR A 278 -6.23 -19.56 -8.21
N HIS A 279 -6.39 -19.01 -9.40
CA HIS A 279 -6.92 -19.73 -10.55
C HIS A 279 -6.44 -19.15 -11.89
N SER A 280 -6.59 -19.96 -12.95
CA SER A 280 -6.22 -19.53 -14.29
C SER A 280 -7.15 -18.45 -14.83
N LEU A 281 -6.68 -17.72 -15.85
CA LEU A 281 -7.47 -16.68 -16.51
C LEU A 281 -8.81 -17.19 -17.04
N SER A 282 -8.85 -18.36 -17.69
CA SER A 282 -10.11 -18.94 -18.15
C SER A 282 -11.10 -19.23 -17.02
N HIS A 283 -10.62 -19.62 -15.83
CA HIS A 283 -11.48 -19.83 -14.67
C HIS A 283 -12.03 -18.49 -14.15
N TRP A 284 -11.21 -17.46 -14.09
CA TRP A 284 -11.67 -16.12 -13.74
C TRP A 284 -12.71 -15.58 -14.71
N LYS A 285 -12.53 -15.76 -16.02
CA LYS A 285 -13.55 -15.39 -17.02
C LYS A 285 -14.89 -16.07 -16.75
N ARG A 286 -14.90 -17.39 -16.49
CA ARG A 286 -16.12 -18.12 -16.12
C ARG A 286 -16.77 -17.60 -14.83
N ASN A 287 -15.98 -17.19 -13.85
CA ASN A 287 -16.50 -16.58 -12.62
C ASN A 287 -17.25 -15.28 -12.94
N TYR A 288 -16.63 -14.35 -13.68
CA TYR A 288 -17.29 -13.08 -14.03
C TYR A 288 -18.50 -13.26 -14.93
N GLU A 289 -18.44 -14.19 -15.89
CA GLU A 289 -19.61 -14.57 -16.69
C GLU A 289 -20.76 -15.01 -15.78
N SER A 290 -20.53 -15.98 -14.90
CA SER A 290 -21.54 -16.47 -13.95
C SER A 290 -22.06 -15.36 -13.02
N TRP A 291 -21.19 -14.48 -12.53
CA TRP A 291 -21.59 -13.35 -11.67
C TRP A 291 -22.48 -12.35 -12.41
N ILE A 292 -22.27 -12.16 -13.72
CA ILE A 292 -23.05 -11.23 -14.55
C ILE A 292 -24.36 -11.88 -15.05
N THR A 293 -24.33 -13.16 -15.39
CA THR A 293 -25.50 -13.85 -15.97
C THR A 293 -26.43 -14.47 -14.95
N SER A 294 -25.92 -14.88 -13.78
CA SER A 294 -26.61 -15.81 -12.88
C SER A 294 -26.56 -15.37 -11.41
N SER A 295 -26.47 -14.05 -11.15
CA SER A 295 -26.41 -13.55 -9.78
C SER A 295 -27.74 -13.69 -9.02
N THR A 296 -27.58 -13.95 -7.73
CA THR A 296 -28.59 -13.75 -6.67
C THR A 296 -28.16 -12.57 -5.79
N PRO A 297 -29.05 -11.96 -4.99
CA PRO A 297 -28.64 -10.91 -4.04
C PRO A 297 -27.48 -11.36 -3.12
N GLU A 298 -27.56 -12.56 -2.57
CA GLU A 298 -26.56 -13.12 -1.64
C GLU A 298 -25.19 -13.36 -2.29
N THR A 299 -25.18 -13.80 -3.56
CA THR A 299 -23.93 -14.01 -4.30
C THR A 299 -23.35 -12.67 -4.76
N MET A 300 -24.18 -11.70 -5.16
CA MET A 300 -23.71 -10.37 -5.52
C MET A 300 -23.00 -9.67 -4.37
N MET A 301 -23.56 -9.74 -3.16
CA MET A 301 -22.92 -9.21 -1.94
C MET A 301 -21.50 -9.78 -1.73
N LYS A 302 -21.31 -11.07 -2.04
CA LYS A 302 -20.02 -11.74 -1.87
C LYS A 302 -19.01 -11.32 -2.92
N TYR A 303 -19.43 -11.19 -4.17
CA TYR A 303 -18.50 -10.98 -5.28
C TYR A 303 -18.34 -9.50 -5.69
N ALA A 304 -19.14 -8.57 -5.14
CA ALA A 304 -19.03 -7.14 -5.42
C ALA A 304 -17.60 -6.58 -5.22
N THR A 305 -16.85 -7.13 -4.25
CA THR A 305 -15.45 -6.74 -3.98
C THR A 305 -14.50 -7.01 -5.15
N PHE A 306 -14.79 -8.02 -6.00
CA PHE A 306 -13.95 -8.37 -7.15
C PHE A 306 -14.10 -7.38 -8.31
N PHE A 307 -15.14 -6.54 -8.32
CA PHE A 307 -15.24 -5.42 -9.25
C PHE A 307 -14.41 -4.20 -8.82
N ASP A 308 -13.78 -4.28 -7.65
CA ASP A 308 -12.81 -3.30 -7.16
C ASP A 308 -11.41 -3.92 -7.10
N CYS A 309 -10.93 -4.40 -8.24
CA CYS A 309 -9.64 -5.07 -8.33
C CYS A 309 -8.56 -4.23 -9.04
N ARG A 310 -7.33 -4.33 -8.52
CA ARG A 310 -6.14 -3.66 -9.07
C ARG A 310 -4.93 -4.58 -9.01
N ALA A 311 -4.18 -4.66 -10.11
CA ALA A 311 -2.93 -5.40 -10.16
C ALA A 311 -1.83 -4.67 -9.36
N ILE A 312 -1.01 -5.44 -8.62
CA ILE A 312 0.15 -4.89 -7.91
C ILE A 312 1.46 -5.59 -8.26
N TYR A 313 1.46 -6.85 -8.70
CA TYR A 313 2.67 -7.57 -9.08
C TYR A 313 2.42 -8.54 -10.24
N GLY A 314 3.42 -8.77 -11.09
CA GLY A 314 3.39 -9.76 -12.18
C GLY A 314 2.99 -9.18 -13.54
N ASP A 315 2.41 -9.99 -14.40
CA ASP A 315 1.98 -9.64 -15.76
C ASP A 315 0.57 -9.04 -15.75
N PHE A 316 0.50 -7.71 -15.80
CA PHE A 316 -0.77 -6.98 -15.68
C PHE A 316 -1.70 -7.22 -16.87
N THR A 317 -1.18 -7.72 -18.00
CA THR A 317 -1.99 -8.02 -19.19
C THR A 317 -3.09 -9.04 -18.90
N LEU A 318 -2.88 -9.96 -17.94
CA LEU A 318 -3.89 -10.93 -17.50
C LEU A 318 -5.13 -10.27 -16.88
N LEU A 319 -4.93 -9.21 -16.07
CA LEU A 319 -6.06 -8.47 -15.50
C LEU A 319 -6.73 -7.60 -16.56
N ASP A 320 -5.96 -7.03 -17.49
CA ASP A 320 -6.51 -6.24 -18.60
C ASP A 320 -7.34 -7.10 -19.55
N GLU A 321 -6.92 -8.34 -19.84
CA GLU A 321 -7.70 -9.30 -20.61
C GLU A 321 -8.98 -9.72 -19.89
N LEU A 322 -8.92 -9.92 -18.57
CA LEU A 322 -10.12 -10.19 -17.77
C LEU A 322 -11.09 -9.00 -17.78
N ARG A 323 -10.59 -7.76 -17.73
CA ARG A 323 -11.41 -6.54 -17.85
C ARG A 323 -12.03 -6.41 -19.23
N ALA A 324 -11.28 -6.72 -20.30
CA ALA A 324 -11.82 -6.73 -21.66
C ALA A 324 -12.95 -7.77 -21.81
N PHE A 325 -12.77 -8.96 -21.22
CA PHE A 325 -13.84 -9.96 -21.18
C PHE A 325 -15.05 -9.48 -20.37
N MET A 326 -14.83 -8.84 -19.22
CA MET A 326 -15.90 -8.27 -18.41
C MET A 326 -16.68 -7.20 -19.17
N ASP A 327 -16.01 -6.34 -19.95
CA ASP A 327 -16.68 -5.36 -20.82
C ASP A 327 -17.61 -6.05 -21.83
N GLN A 328 -17.15 -7.12 -22.47
CA GLN A 328 -17.99 -7.90 -23.40
C GLN A 328 -19.24 -8.47 -22.69
N GLN A 329 -19.09 -8.99 -21.47
CA GLN A 329 -20.24 -9.49 -20.70
C GLN A 329 -21.20 -8.35 -20.29
N LEU A 330 -20.68 -7.17 -19.95
CA LEU A 330 -21.47 -6.00 -19.58
C LEU A 330 -22.15 -5.30 -20.77
N GLN A 331 -21.84 -5.66 -22.01
CA GLN A 331 -22.61 -5.24 -23.20
C GLN A 331 -23.96 -5.97 -23.30
N HIS A 332 -24.07 -7.16 -22.70
CA HIS A 332 -25.30 -7.95 -22.67
C HIS A 332 -25.64 -8.41 -21.23
N PRO A 333 -25.78 -7.46 -20.27
CA PRO A 333 -25.99 -7.81 -18.88
C PRO A 333 -27.42 -8.34 -18.69
N THR A 334 -27.60 -9.27 -17.75
CA THR A 334 -28.95 -9.64 -17.35
C THR A 334 -29.60 -8.49 -16.57
N GLU A 335 -30.90 -8.26 -16.76
CA GLU A 335 -31.61 -7.23 -16.00
C GLU A 335 -31.46 -7.44 -14.48
N LYS A 336 -31.42 -8.70 -14.06
CA LYS A 336 -31.21 -9.12 -12.67
C LYS A 336 -29.85 -8.68 -12.11
N PHE A 337 -28.80 -8.59 -12.92
CA PHE A 337 -27.47 -8.20 -12.46
C PHE A 337 -27.47 -6.84 -11.76
N PHE A 338 -28.00 -5.81 -12.44
CA PHE A 338 -28.05 -4.47 -11.87
C PHE A 338 -29.12 -4.31 -10.78
N ILE A 339 -30.23 -5.07 -10.84
CA ILE A 339 -31.19 -5.14 -9.73
C ILE A 339 -30.50 -5.67 -8.46
N ASN A 340 -29.75 -6.77 -8.57
CA ASN A 340 -29.07 -7.40 -7.44
C ASN A 340 -27.94 -6.52 -6.91
N LEU A 341 -27.16 -5.90 -7.79
CA LEU A 341 -26.10 -4.98 -7.41
C LEU A 341 -26.66 -3.70 -6.77
N GLY A 342 -27.80 -3.19 -7.27
CA GLY A 342 -28.56 -2.10 -6.65
C GLY A 342 -29.10 -2.47 -5.28
N THR A 343 -29.64 -3.68 -5.12
CA THR A 343 -30.13 -4.20 -3.84
C THR A 343 -29.02 -4.23 -2.79
N ASN A 344 -27.80 -4.62 -3.17
CA ASN A 344 -26.63 -4.58 -2.29
C ASN A 344 -26.36 -3.15 -1.77
N ALA A 345 -26.39 -2.14 -2.64
CA ALA A 345 -26.20 -0.73 -2.25
C ALA A 345 -27.30 -0.18 -1.32
N LEU A 346 -28.47 -0.84 -1.28
CA LEU A 346 -29.64 -0.46 -0.48
C LEU A 346 -29.72 -1.19 0.86
N GLN A 347 -28.90 -2.21 1.12
CA GLN A 347 -29.00 -3.00 2.35
C GLN A 347 -28.68 -2.22 3.62
N TYR A 348 -27.84 -1.18 3.51
CA TYR A 348 -27.55 -0.32 4.63
C TYR A 348 -28.47 0.90 4.64
N GLU A 349 -29.36 0.96 5.62
CA GLU A 349 -30.15 2.15 5.88
C GLU A 349 -29.27 3.23 6.53
N PRO A 350 -29.22 4.45 5.98
CA PRO A 350 -28.57 5.57 6.62
C PRO A 350 -29.10 5.71 8.04
N PRO A 351 -28.22 5.91 9.04
CA PRO A 351 -28.61 5.86 10.43
C PRO A 351 -29.38 7.14 10.78
N LEU A 352 -30.61 7.29 10.30
CA LEU A 352 -31.52 8.39 10.59
C LEU A 352 -32.74 7.82 11.30
N THR A 353 -33.12 8.40 12.44
CA THR A 353 -34.38 8.07 13.11
C THR A 353 -35.59 8.54 12.29
N PHE A 354 -36.80 8.11 12.66
CA PHE A 354 -38.07 8.42 12.00
C PHE A 354 -38.27 9.93 11.72
N PHE A 355 -37.73 10.80 12.59
CA PHE A 355 -37.78 12.26 12.44
C PHE A 355 -36.62 12.88 11.65
N ARG A 356 -35.75 12.08 11.03
CA ARG A 356 -34.58 12.49 10.22
C ARG A 356 -33.61 13.46 10.92
N LYS A 357 -33.59 13.46 12.26
CA LYS A 357 -32.79 14.37 13.09
C LYS A 357 -31.75 13.67 13.98
N HIS A 358 -31.88 12.36 14.24
CA HIS A 358 -30.96 11.63 15.13
C HIS A 358 -30.27 10.46 14.43
N ILE A 359 -29.03 10.21 14.82
CA ILE A 359 -28.18 9.16 14.29
C ILE A 359 -28.62 7.81 14.88
N LYS A 360 -28.88 6.78 14.06
CA LYS A 360 -29.09 5.39 14.56
C LYS A 360 -27.77 4.87 15.13
N THR A 361 -27.79 4.54 16.40
CA THR A 361 -26.60 4.15 17.17
C THR A 361 -26.71 2.72 17.69
N PHE A 362 -25.59 2.18 18.12
CA PHE A 362 -25.50 0.98 18.95
C PHE A 362 -24.70 1.32 20.21
N LYS A 363 -24.88 0.52 21.27
CA LYS A 363 -24.20 0.77 22.56
C LYS A 363 -22.93 -0.07 22.68
N ILE A 364 -21.84 0.58 23.10
CA ILE A 364 -20.63 -0.07 23.62
C ILE A 364 -20.38 0.58 24.98
N ASP A 365 -20.28 -0.24 26.04
CA ASP A 365 -20.04 0.23 27.41
C ASP A 365 -21.00 1.34 27.87
N GLY A 366 -22.27 1.24 27.45
CA GLY A 366 -23.31 2.23 27.76
C GLY A 366 -23.32 3.48 26.89
N GLU A 367 -22.33 3.66 26.02
CA GLU A 367 -22.19 4.84 25.16
C GLU A 367 -22.70 4.60 23.74
N GLU A 368 -23.36 5.61 23.18
CA GLU A 368 -23.90 5.56 21.82
C GLU A 368 -22.82 5.79 20.77
N HIS A 369 -22.72 4.85 19.84
CA HIS A 369 -21.77 4.83 18.73
C HIS A 369 -22.47 4.67 17.39
N PHE A 370 -21.85 5.18 16.32
CA PHE A 370 -22.23 4.78 14.95
C PHE A 370 -21.02 4.26 14.18
N ASN A 371 -21.27 3.40 13.18
CA ASN A 371 -20.23 2.77 12.36
C ASN A 371 -19.96 3.57 11.09
N ILE A 372 -18.78 4.21 11.04
CA ILE A 372 -18.36 5.07 9.92
C ILE A 372 -18.19 4.25 8.64
N LYS A 373 -17.57 3.05 8.72
CA LYS A 373 -17.35 2.19 7.53
C LYS A 373 -18.69 1.80 6.90
N HIS A 374 -19.68 1.44 7.71
CA HIS A 374 -21.01 1.09 7.22
C HIS A 374 -21.69 2.30 6.56
N THR A 375 -21.60 3.49 7.14
CA THR A 375 -22.10 4.73 6.53
C THR A 375 -21.48 5.02 5.16
N MET A 376 -20.20 4.72 4.96
CA MET A 376 -19.52 4.95 3.68
C MET A 376 -19.89 3.91 2.61
N THR A 377 -20.33 2.72 3.01
CA THR A 377 -20.55 1.57 2.12
C THR A 377 -21.56 1.87 1.01
N PRO A 378 -22.72 2.50 1.27
CA PRO A 378 -23.63 2.92 0.21
C PRO A 378 -22.99 3.79 -0.87
N ILE A 379 -22.11 4.73 -0.51
CA ILE A 379 -21.44 5.62 -1.48
C ILE A 379 -20.50 4.81 -2.39
N VAL A 380 -19.77 3.85 -1.83
CA VAL A 380 -18.92 2.95 -2.60
C VAL A 380 -19.76 2.07 -3.53
N ASP A 381 -20.83 1.46 -3.01
CA ASP A 381 -21.64 0.51 -3.76
C ASP A 381 -22.44 1.19 -4.87
N LEU A 382 -23.00 2.38 -4.61
CA LEU A 382 -23.74 3.14 -5.63
C LEU A 382 -22.83 3.62 -6.75
N THR A 383 -21.64 4.13 -6.42
CA THR A 383 -20.70 4.61 -7.44
C THR A 383 -20.16 3.46 -8.27
N ARG A 384 -19.92 2.29 -7.66
CA ARG A 384 -19.61 1.05 -8.38
C ARG A 384 -20.72 0.63 -9.33
N LEU A 385 -21.97 0.63 -8.87
CA LEU A 385 -23.14 0.26 -9.67
C LEU A 385 -23.24 1.13 -10.93
N PHE A 386 -23.21 2.45 -10.76
CA PHE A 386 -23.25 3.38 -11.89
C PHE A 386 -22.01 3.25 -12.78
N ALA A 387 -20.82 3.10 -12.21
CA ALA A 387 -19.60 2.91 -12.99
C ALA A 387 -19.70 1.65 -13.89
N LEU A 388 -20.13 0.51 -13.34
CA LEU A 388 -20.29 -0.73 -14.11
C LEU A 388 -21.39 -0.63 -15.17
N LYS A 389 -22.53 0.03 -14.87
CA LYS A 389 -23.59 0.29 -15.87
C LYS A 389 -23.06 1.04 -17.09
N HIS A 390 -22.16 1.99 -16.84
CA HIS A 390 -21.54 2.80 -17.89
C HIS A 390 -20.17 2.25 -18.35
N ARG A 391 -19.83 1.01 -17.96
CA ARG A 391 -18.60 0.29 -18.34
C ARG A 391 -17.31 1.07 -17.99
N ILE A 392 -17.34 1.75 -16.86
CA ILE A 392 -16.20 2.45 -16.26
C ILE A 392 -15.51 1.49 -15.27
N PHE A 393 -14.30 1.04 -15.61
CA PHE A 393 -13.50 0.11 -14.79
C PHE A 393 -12.56 0.81 -13.80
N GLU A 394 -12.68 2.12 -13.63
CA GLU A 394 -12.06 2.84 -12.52
C GLU A 394 -12.53 2.23 -11.20
N THR A 395 -11.63 2.05 -10.22
CA THR A 395 -11.98 1.43 -8.94
C THR A 395 -12.17 2.45 -7.83
N ASN A 396 -11.35 3.50 -7.79
CA ASN A 396 -11.42 4.50 -6.73
C ASN A 396 -12.77 5.24 -6.75
N THR A 397 -13.42 5.33 -5.59
CA THR A 397 -14.77 5.92 -5.43
C THR A 397 -14.80 7.37 -5.89
N GLY A 398 -13.80 8.18 -5.52
CA GLY A 398 -13.71 9.59 -5.94
C GLY A 398 -13.53 9.72 -7.45
N ASN A 399 -12.60 8.95 -8.01
CA ASN A 399 -12.36 8.94 -9.47
C ASN A 399 -13.59 8.44 -10.25
N ARG A 400 -14.35 7.47 -9.72
CA ARG A 400 -15.63 7.01 -10.30
C ARG A 400 -16.64 8.15 -10.34
N ILE A 401 -16.79 8.90 -9.24
CA ILE A 401 -17.69 10.06 -9.18
C ILE A 401 -17.31 11.09 -10.25
N GLU A 402 -16.03 11.41 -10.38
CA GLU A 402 -15.52 12.36 -11.38
C GLU A 402 -15.79 11.88 -12.82
N LYS A 403 -15.54 10.60 -13.11
CA LYS A 403 -15.82 10.01 -14.43
C LYS A 403 -17.31 9.95 -14.74
N LEU A 404 -18.16 9.62 -13.77
CA LEU A 404 -19.61 9.60 -13.93
C LEU A 404 -20.17 11.02 -14.14
N GLN A 405 -19.56 12.03 -13.53
CA GLN A 405 -19.89 13.42 -13.78
C GLN A 405 -19.51 13.84 -15.21
N SER A 406 -18.32 13.48 -15.69
CA SER A 406 -17.84 13.91 -17.01
C SER A 406 -18.68 13.37 -18.18
N ILE A 407 -19.36 12.25 -17.99
CA ILE A 407 -20.30 11.67 -18.96
C ILE A 407 -21.79 12.02 -18.68
N GLY A 408 -22.06 12.91 -17.72
CA GLY A 408 -23.41 13.42 -17.44
C GLY A 408 -24.33 12.50 -16.64
N VAL A 409 -23.84 11.40 -16.07
CA VAL A 409 -24.63 10.49 -15.22
C VAL A 409 -24.93 11.15 -13.86
N PHE A 410 -23.95 11.88 -13.33
CA PHE A 410 -24.11 12.74 -12.17
C PHE A 410 -24.01 14.20 -12.58
N SER A 411 -24.93 15.02 -12.08
CA SER A 411 -24.81 16.46 -12.13
C SER A 411 -23.60 16.94 -11.32
N SER A 412 -23.11 18.15 -11.61
CA SER A 412 -21.99 18.74 -10.84
C SER A 412 -22.31 18.86 -9.35
N LYS A 413 -23.57 19.13 -8.99
CA LYS A 413 -24.02 19.19 -7.60
C LYS A 413 -23.95 17.82 -6.93
N GLU A 414 -24.53 16.80 -7.57
CA GLU A 414 -24.51 15.41 -7.11
C GLU A 414 -23.09 14.90 -6.86
N ALA A 415 -22.19 15.10 -7.83
CA ALA A 415 -20.80 14.68 -7.73
C ALA A 415 -20.06 15.38 -6.56
N LYS A 416 -20.29 16.68 -6.38
CA LYS A 416 -19.70 17.46 -5.29
C LYS A 416 -20.18 17.00 -3.91
N GLU A 417 -21.49 16.79 -3.75
CA GLU A 417 -22.08 16.30 -2.49
C GLU A 417 -21.56 14.90 -2.13
N LEU A 418 -21.50 13.97 -3.10
CA LEU A 418 -20.95 12.63 -2.86
C LEU A 418 -19.47 12.66 -2.48
N ASN A 419 -18.65 13.44 -3.21
CA ASN A 419 -17.22 13.55 -2.91
C ASN A 419 -16.99 14.16 -1.53
N HIS A 420 -17.71 15.22 -1.18
CA HIS A 420 -17.63 15.83 0.15
C HIS A 420 -18.06 14.85 1.24
N ALA A 421 -19.18 14.17 1.07
CA ALA A 421 -19.68 13.17 2.00
C ALA A 421 -18.66 12.04 2.23
N TYR A 422 -18.15 11.48 1.14
CA TYR A 422 -17.19 10.37 1.18
C TYR A 422 -15.89 10.76 1.89
N TYR A 423 -15.25 11.86 1.47
CA TYR A 423 -13.96 12.25 2.04
C TYR A 423 -14.06 12.86 3.44
N TYR A 424 -15.21 13.42 3.82
CA TYR A 424 -15.46 13.81 5.21
C TYR A 424 -15.54 12.57 6.12
N LEU A 425 -16.31 11.55 5.73
CA LEU A 425 -16.40 10.30 6.49
C LEU A 425 -15.05 9.58 6.54
N MET A 426 -14.30 9.59 5.45
CA MET A 426 -12.94 9.02 5.40
C MET A 426 -11.98 9.77 6.33
N GLY A 427 -12.03 11.10 6.36
CA GLY A 427 -11.23 11.93 7.26
C GLY A 427 -11.54 11.62 8.73
N LEU A 428 -12.82 11.57 9.09
CA LEU A 428 -13.27 11.20 10.44
C LEU A 428 -12.81 9.78 10.81
N ARG A 429 -12.87 8.83 9.86
CA ARG A 429 -12.40 7.44 10.07
C ARG A 429 -10.90 7.39 10.35
N LEU A 430 -10.09 8.08 9.54
CA LEU A 430 -8.63 8.14 9.72
C LEU A 430 -8.24 8.83 11.04
N GLU A 431 -8.91 9.93 11.38
CA GLU A 431 -8.73 10.63 12.65
C GLU A 431 -8.97 9.70 13.83
N LYS A 432 -10.13 9.03 13.87
CA LYS A 432 -10.51 8.17 14.99
C LYS A 432 -9.63 6.94 15.12
N GLN A 433 -9.27 6.31 14.01
CA GLN A 433 -8.35 5.18 14.01
C GLN A 433 -6.97 5.58 14.54
N SER A 434 -6.41 6.68 14.02
CA SER A 434 -5.08 7.14 14.42
C SER A 434 -5.04 7.60 15.88
N LEU A 435 -6.06 8.31 16.36
CA LEU A 435 -6.21 8.69 17.77
C LEU A 435 -6.30 7.50 18.72
N SER A 436 -7.09 6.48 18.36
CA SER A 436 -7.26 5.26 19.17
C SER A 436 -5.92 4.52 19.33
N MET A 437 -5.15 4.41 18.26
CA MET A 437 -3.84 3.76 18.30
C MET A 437 -2.80 4.57 19.09
N ILE A 438 -2.72 5.88 18.86
CA ILE A 438 -1.65 6.72 19.44
C ILE A 438 -1.94 7.11 20.89
N ARG A 439 -3.18 7.45 21.24
CA ARG A 439 -3.52 7.95 22.59
C ARG A 439 -4.02 6.87 23.53
N LYS A 440 -4.75 5.87 23.01
CA LYS A 440 -5.39 4.83 23.83
C LYS A 440 -4.63 3.49 23.81
N GLY A 441 -3.62 3.34 22.94
CA GLY A 441 -2.91 2.08 22.75
C GLY A 441 -3.83 0.94 22.25
N GLN A 442 -4.94 1.29 21.62
CA GLN A 442 -5.99 0.37 21.21
C GLN A 442 -5.89 0.04 19.72
N LYS A 443 -6.43 -1.11 19.32
CA LYS A 443 -6.58 -1.43 17.89
C LYS A 443 -7.51 -0.41 17.22
N PRO A 444 -7.25 -0.05 15.95
CA PRO A 444 -8.09 0.90 15.24
C PRO A 444 -9.49 0.31 15.03
N VAL A 445 -10.52 1.14 15.21
CA VAL A 445 -11.93 0.74 15.08
C VAL A 445 -12.64 1.53 13.97
N ASN A 446 -13.78 1.02 13.51
CA ASN A 446 -14.58 1.65 12.43
C ASN A 446 -15.79 2.43 12.94
N TYR A 447 -15.87 2.69 14.25
CA TYR A 447 -16.99 3.38 14.89
C TYR A 447 -16.50 4.55 15.74
N VAL A 448 -17.40 5.48 16.03
CA VAL A 448 -17.14 6.66 16.85
C VAL A 448 -18.29 6.92 17.81
N ALA A 449 -17.97 7.30 19.04
CA ALA A 449 -18.95 7.69 20.03
C ALA A 449 -19.55 9.05 19.67
N ILE A 450 -20.87 9.18 19.74
CA ILE A 450 -21.58 10.44 19.42
C ILE A 450 -21.10 11.59 20.29
N LYS A 451 -20.81 11.32 21.58
CA LYS A 451 -20.32 12.32 22.54
C LYS A 451 -18.95 12.92 22.17
N GLU A 452 -18.15 12.21 21.36
CA GLU A 452 -16.84 12.69 20.91
C GLU A 452 -16.93 13.63 19.70
N LEU A 453 -18.12 13.85 19.15
CA LEU A 453 -18.35 14.72 18.00
C LEU A 453 -18.75 16.13 18.43
N THR A 454 -18.18 17.12 17.77
CA THR A 454 -18.62 18.51 17.90
C THR A 454 -20.00 18.71 17.28
N LYS A 455 -20.70 19.79 17.66
CA LYS A 455 -21.99 20.15 17.06
C LYS A 455 -21.91 20.33 15.54
N VAL A 456 -20.81 20.92 15.05
CA VAL A 456 -20.57 21.10 13.61
C VAL A 456 -20.43 19.76 12.91
N GLN A 457 -19.69 18.82 13.51
CA GLN A 457 -19.53 17.48 12.95
C GLN A 457 -20.86 16.72 12.92
N MET A 458 -21.68 16.86 13.96
CA MET A 458 -23.01 16.25 14.02
C MET A 458 -23.95 16.78 12.93
N VAL A 459 -24.01 18.09 12.72
CA VAL A 459 -24.81 18.69 11.64
C VAL A 459 -24.32 18.21 10.28
N THR A 460 -23.00 18.18 10.08
CA THR A 460 -22.40 17.69 8.82
C THR A 460 -22.76 16.24 8.54
N LEU A 461 -22.69 15.36 9.55
CA LEU A 461 -23.08 13.95 9.41
C LEU A 461 -24.56 13.79 9.05
N VAL A 462 -25.45 14.58 9.66
CA VAL A 462 -26.88 14.55 9.34
C VAL A 462 -27.13 14.94 7.88
N GLU A 463 -26.46 15.97 7.36
CA GLU A 463 -26.56 16.33 5.94
C GLU A 463 -26.01 15.23 5.03
N ILE A 464 -24.86 14.63 5.38
CA ILE A 464 -24.30 13.49 4.65
C ILE A 464 -25.29 12.32 4.57
N PHE A 465 -26.01 12.01 5.65
CA PHE A 465 -26.99 10.92 5.61
C PHE A 465 -28.19 11.23 4.72
N LYS A 466 -28.57 12.51 4.59
CA LYS A 466 -29.60 12.92 3.63
C LYS A 466 -29.12 12.74 2.20
N VAL A 467 -27.88 13.13 1.89
CA VAL A 467 -27.24 12.90 0.58
C VAL A 467 -27.28 11.40 0.26
N ILE A 468 -26.79 10.54 1.16
CA ILE A 468 -26.79 9.08 0.93
C ILE A 468 -28.22 8.58 0.64
N LYS A 469 -29.21 9.04 1.42
CA LYS A 469 -30.62 8.65 1.25
C LYS A 469 -31.21 9.09 -0.09
N GLU A 470 -30.87 10.29 -0.55
CA GLU A 470 -31.30 10.82 -1.86
C GLU A 470 -30.74 9.96 -3.01
N PHE A 471 -29.47 9.58 -2.94
CA PHE A 471 -28.88 8.70 -3.94
C PHE A 471 -29.40 7.26 -3.89
N GLN A 472 -29.68 6.73 -2.70
CA GLN A 472 -30.34 5.43 -2.58
C GLN A 472 -31.75 5.45 -3.18
N LEU A 473 -32.48 6.56 -3.08
CA LEU A 473 -33.76 6.73 -3.77
C LEU A 473 -33.58 6.71 -5.29
N LYS A 474 -32.54 7.39 -5.83
CA LYS A 474 -32.19 7.32 -7.25
C LYS A 474 -31.94 5.88 -7.70
N ILE A 475 -31.21 5.08 -6.92
CA ILE A 475 -31.00 3.65 -7.21
C ILE A 475 -32.32 2.88 -7.25
N LYS A 476 -33.21 3.10 -6.27
CA LYS A 476 -34.50 2.41 -6.22
C LYS A 476 -35.33 2.68 -7.48
N ILE A 477 -35.42 3.95 -7.87
CA ILE A 477 -36.18 4.38 -9.05
C ILE A 477 -35.57 3.77 -10.32
N GLU A 478 -34.25 3.80 -10.46
CA GLU A 478 -33.57 3.43 -11.70
C GLU A 478 -33.35 1.93 -11.87
N PHE A 479 -33.18 1.18 -10.77
CA PHE A 479 -32.73 -0.21 -10.83
C PHE A 479 -33.64 -1.23 -10.18
N THR A 480 -34.46 -0.90 -9.18
CA THR A 480 -35.22 -1.94 -8.46
C THR A 480 -36.69 -2.02 -8.85
N LYS A 481 -37.20 -1.08 -9.67
CA LYS A 481 -38.62 -0.96 -10.06
C LYS A 481 -39.62 -0.94 -8.87
N ASN A 482 -39.13 -0.83 -7.64
CA ASN A 482 -39.92 -0.77 -6.41
C ASN A 482 -39.88 0.67 -5.88
N ILE A 483 -40.97 1.39 -6.08
CA ILE A 483 -41.18 2.77 -5.58
C ILE A 483 -41.81 2.76 -4.17
N PHE A 484 -42.16 1.59 -3.62
CA PHE A 484 -42.84 1.45 -2.34
C PHE A 484 -41.95 0.77 -1.29
#